data_AF-D3E410-F1
#
_entry.id   AF-D3E410-F1
#
_cell.length_a   1.000
_cell.length_b   1.000
_cell.length_c   1.000
_cell.angle_alpha   90.00
_cell.angle_beta   90.00
_cell.angle_gamma   90.00
#
_symmetry.space_group_name_H-M   'P 1'
#
loop_
_entity.id
_entity.type
_entity.pdbx_description
1 polymer ?
#
loop_
_entity_poly.entity_id
_entity_poly.type
_entity_poly.pdbx_seq_one_letter_code
_entity_poly.pdbx_strand_id
1 'polypeptide(L)' 'MFDNADDFKKKALDNKDELKREYINIPIGEDEQSFRISGIGEKAIKIEKYVKYDDMVDAVESGKEEGLEAVIMKFVEEY' A
#
# COMPACT_ATOMS: atom_id res chain seq x y z
N MET A 1 21.15 -11.92 1.40
CA MET A 1 20.00 -12.81 1.12
C MET A 1 19.62 -13.48 2.43
N PHE A 2 18.35 -13.77 2.69
CA PHE A 2 17.93 -14.45 3.92
C PHE A 2 17.97 -15.97 3.71
N ASP A 3 18.36 -16.71 4.74
CA ASP A 3 18.54 -18.16 4.63
C ASP A 3 17.20 -18.92 4.73
N ASN A 4 16.18 -18.32 5.37
CA ASN A 4 14.81 -18.85 5.43
C ASN A 4 13.80 -17.76 5.84
N ALA A 5 12.51 -18.13 5.88
CA ALA A 5 11.42 -17.23 6.25
C ALA A 5 11.45 -16.79 7.73
N ASP A 6 11.97 -17.63 8.64
CA ASP A 6 12.08 -17.31 10.07
C ASP A 6 13.15 -16.24 10.33
N ASP A 7 14.30 -16.31 9.65
CA ASP A 7 15.35 -15.29 9.72
C ASP A 7 14.86 -13.94 9.15
N PHE A 8 14.10 -13.98 8.05
CA PHE A 8 13.47 -12.79 7.49
C PHE A 8 12.45 -12.17 8.46
N LYS A 9 11.54 -12.99 8.99
CA LYS A 9 10.54 -12.58 9.98
C LYS A 9 11.22 -11.96 11.21
N LYS A 10 12.25 -12.60 11.75
CA LYS A 10 13.00 -12.11 12.91
C LYS A 10 13.55 -10.71 12.63
N LYS A 11 14.22 -10.51 11.48
CA LYS A 11 14.72 -9.19 11.10
C LYS A 11 13.59 -8.16 10.96
N ALA A 12 12.47 -8.53 10.35
CA ALA A 12 11.33 -7.61 10.20
C ALA A 12 10.76 -7.18 11.57
N LEU A 13 10.65 -8.12 12.52
CA LEU A 13 10.17 -7.84 13.88
C LEU A 13 11.17 -7.01 14.69
N ASP A 14 12.46 -7.32 14.60
CA ASP A 14 13.54 -6.62 15.30
C ASP A 14 13.63 -5.14 14.87
N ASN A 15 13.30 -4.84 13.61
CA ASN A 15 13.39 -3.49 13.02
C ASN A 15 12.00 -2.85 12.83
N LYS A 16 10.96 -3.34 13.52
CA LYS A 16 9.57 -2.98 13.21
C LYS A 16 9.30 -1.47 13.28
N ASP A 17 9.90 -0.78 14.24
CA ASP A 17 9.59 0.62 14.54
C ASP A 17 10.23 1.56 13.52
N GLU A 18 11.37 1.16 12.95
CA GLU A 18 12.01 1.86 11.84
C GLU A 18 11.23 1.61 10.55
N LEU A 19 10.92 0.34 10.25
CA LEU A 19 10.18 -0.04 9.05
C LEU A 19 8.81 0.65 8.93
N LYS A 20 8.09 0.87 10.04
CA LYS A 20 6.80 1.58 10.06
C LYS A 20 6.87 3.09 9.75
N ARG A 21 8.07 3.67 9.73
CA ARG A 21 8.30 5.08 9.38
C ARG A 21 8.55 5.27 7.89
N GLU A 22 8.90 4.19 7.20
CA GLU A 22 9.24 4.21 5.79
C GLU A 22 8.00 4.03 4.90
N TYR A 23 8.15 4.52 3.66
CA TYR A 23 7.25 4.25 2.56
C TYR A 23 7.93 3.30 1.57
N ILE A 24 7.16 2.35 1.05
CA ILE A 24 7.57 1.45 -0.03
C ILE A 24 6.93 1.96 -1.31
N ASN A 25 7.74 2.27 -2.31
CA ASN A 25 7.25 2.60 -3.64
C ASN A 25 7.19 1.32 -4.48
N ILE A 26 6.01 1.01 -5.00
CA ILE A 26 5.75 -0.20 -5.78
C ILE A 26 5.26 0.26 -7.17
N PRO A 27 5.91 -0.15 -8.26
CA PRO A 27 5.38 0.05 -9.60
C PRO A 27 4.17 -0.85 -9.83
N ILE A 28 3.03 -0.26 -10.18
CA ILE A 28 1.77 -0.95 -10.49
C ILE A 28 1.25 -0.44 -11.83
N GLY A 29 1.31 -1.29 -12.85
CA GLY A 29 0.99 -0.88 -14.22
C GLY A 29 2.02 0.15 -14.73
N GLU A 30 1.53 1.31 -15.16
CA GLU A 30 2.36 2.44 -15.62
C GLU A 30 2.66 3.47 -14.52
N ASP A 31 2.06 3.33 -13.34
CA ASP A 31 2.18 4.28 -12.23
C ASP A 31 3.05 3.73 -11.09
N GLU A 32 3.70 4.63 -10.34
CA GLU A 32 4.38 4.29 -9.08
C GLU A 32 3.49 4.64 -7.89
N GLN A 33 3.31 3.68 -6.98
CA GLN A 33 2.40 3.79 -5.84
C GLN A 33 3.16 3.68 -4.52
N SER A 34 3.03 4.67 -3.66
CA SER A 34 3.65 4.68 -2.33
C SER A 34 2.72 4.09 -1.27
N PHE A 35 3.21 3.09 -0.54
CA PHE A 35 2.51 2.46 0.57
C PHE A 35 3.29 2.61 1.86
N ARG A 36 2.58 2.81 2.97
CA ARG A 36 3.17 2.81 4.30
C ARG A 36 3.08 1.41 4.91
N ILE A 37 4.13 0.98 5.61
CA ILE A 37 4.02 -0.20 6.48
C ILE A 37 3.23 0.18 7.74
N SER A 38 2.04 -0.38 7.91
CA SER A 38 1.19 -0.10 9.08
C SER A 38 1.24 -1.18 10.15
N GLY A 39 1.62 -2.41 9.78
CA GLY A 39 1.74 -3.52 10.71
C GLY A 39 2.83 -4.50 10.28
N ILE A 40 3.57 -5.02 11.26
CA ILE A 40 4.48 -6.15 11.06
C ILE A 40 4.07 -7.19 12.11
N GLY A 41 3.55 -8.31 11.65
CA GLY A 41 3.11 -9.42 12.48
C GLY A 41 3.92 -10.68 12.22
N GLU A 42 3.67 -11.73 13.01
CA GLU A 42 4.46 -12.97 12.91
C GLU A 42 4.29 -13.73 11.59
N LYS A 43 3.19 -13.48 10.86
CA LYS A 43 2.87 -14.19 9.61
C LYS A 43 2.94 -13.32 8.35
N ALA A 44 2.82 -12.00 8.51
CA ALA A 44 2.66 -11.08 7.39
C ALA A 44 3.00 -9.63 7.77
N ILE A 45 3.27 -8.83 6.74
CA ILE A 45 3.41 -7.36 6.83
C ILE A 45 2.16 -6.74 6.23
N LYS A 46 1.54 -5.82 6.96
CA LYS A 46 0.40 -5.02 6.50
C LYS A 46 0.92 -3.69 5.96
N ILE A 47 0.51 -3.38 4.74
CA ILE A 47 0.75 -2.08 4.09
C ILE A 47 -0.58 -1.37 3.86
N GLU A 48 -0.56 -0.04 3.87
CA GLU A 48 -1.73 0.80 3.60
C GLU A 48 -1.35 2.06 2.83
N LYS A 49 -2.31 2.58 2.04
CA LYS A 49 -2.21 3.85 1.32
C LYS A 49 -3.43 4.70 1.70
N TYR A 50 -3.20 5.97 1.97
CA TYR A 50 -4.27 6.95 2.02
C TYR A 50 -4.51 7.48 0.62
N VAL A 51 -5.74 7.40 0.16
CA VAL A 51 -6.20 7.99 -1.10
C VAL A 51 -7.18 9.10 -0.71
N LYS A 52 -6.92 10.34 -1.12
CA LYS A 52 -7.81 11.46 -0.78
C LYS A 52 -9.05 11.41 -1.67
N TYR A 53 -10.17 11.90 -1.15
CA TYR A 53 -11.39 12.01 -1.94
C TYR A 53 -11.21 12.90 -3.17
N ASP A 54 -10.49 14.02 -3.05
CA ASP A 54 -10.19 14.90 -4.18
C ASP A 54 -9.43 14.13 -5.29
N ASP A 55 -8.41 13.36 -4.92
CA ASP A 55 -7.65 12.53 -5.88
C ASP A 55 -8.55 11.47 -6.56
N MET A 56 -9.57 10.96 -5.85
CA MET A 56 -10.55 10.03 -6.43
C MET A 56 -11.41 10.69 -7.49
N VAL A 57 -11.93 11.88 -7.20
CA VAL A 57 -12.75 12.66 -8.14
C VAL A 57 -11.90 13.04 -9.36
N ASP A 58 -10.70 13.59 -9.13
CA ASP A 58 -9.77 14.01 -10.19
C ASP A 58 -9.42 12.85 -11.13
N ALA A 59 -9.23 11.64 -10.60
CA ALA A 59 -8.91 10.45 -11.38
C ALA A 59 -10.05 10.07 -12.34
N VAL A 60 -11.30 10.11 -11.86
CA VAL A 60 -12.48 9.83 -12.68
C VAL A 60 -12.67 10.91 -13.75
N GLU A 61 -12.56 12.19 -13.38
CA GLU A 61 -12.68 13.31 -14.32
C GLU A 61 -11.57 13.31 -15.40
N SER A 62 -10.38 12.83 -15.04
CA SER A 62 -9.25 12.67 -15.97
C SER A 62 -9.35 11.42 -16.86
N GLY A 63 -10.43 10.65 -16.76
CA GLY A 63 -10.66 9.43 -17.55
C GLY A 63 -9.83 8.21 -17.10
N LYS A 64 -9.26 8.22 -15.88
CA LYS A 64 -8.54 7.08 -15.29
C LYS A 64 -9.50 6.13 -14.56
N GLU A 65 -10.52 5.65 -15.26
CA GLU A 65 -11.66 4.93 -14.66
C GLU A 65 -11.34 3.53 -14.09
N GLU A 66 -10.16 2.98 -14.41
CA GLU A 66 -9.64 1.69 -13.94
C GLU A 66 -8.55 1.83 -12.85
N GLY A 67 -8.17 3.06 -12.50
CA GLY A 67 -7.18 3.33 -11.45
C GLY A 67 -7.69 2.98 -10.05
N LEU A 68 -6.76 2.82 -9.09
CA LEU A 68 -7.08 2.53 -7.69
C LEU A 68 -8.11 3.50 -7.12
N GLU A 69 -7.89 4.79 -7.40
CA GLU A 69 -8.74 5.92 -7.05
C GLU A 69 -10.19 5.73 -7.52
N ALA A 70 -10.38 5.44 -8.81
CA ALA A 70 -11.70 5.25 -9.42
C ALA A 70 -12.39 3.98 -8.93
N VAL A 71 -11.64 2.90 -8.72
CA VAL A 71 -12.18 1.63 -8.19
C VAL A 71 -12.69 1.80 -6.76
N ILE A 72 -11.96 2.52 -5.90
CA ILE A 72 -12.41 2.82 -4.53
C ILE A 72 -13.69 3.64 -4.56
N MET A 73 -13.75 4.67 -5.42
CA MET A 73 -14.95 5.51 -5.54
C MET A 73 -16.17 4.69 -5.94
N LYS A 74 -16.08 3.90 -7.01
CA LYS A 74 -17.16 3.01 -7.47
C LYS A 74 -17.62 2.05 -6.36
N PHE A 75 -16.68 1.43 -5.64
CA PHE A 75 -17.00 0.52 -4.54
C PHE A 75 -17.76 1.22 -3.41
N VAL A 76 -17.45 2.49 -3.10
CA VAL A 76 -18.17 3.27 -2.08
C VAL A 76 -19.55 3.69 -2.57
N GLU A 77 -19.70 4.02 -3.86
CA GLU A 77 -21.01 4.37 -4.46
C GLU A 77 -22.02 3.21 -4.47
N GLU A 78 -21.55 1.97 -4.33
CA GLU A 78 -22.41 0.78 -4.22
C GLU A 78 -23.09 0.61 -2.85
N TYR A 79 -22.77 1.44 -1.85
CA TYR A 79 -23.36 1.43 -0.50
C TYR A 79 -24.25 2.64 -0.23
#